data_AF-A0A916CT70-F1
#
_entry.id   AF-A0A916CT70-F1
#
_cell.length_a   1.000
_cell.length_b   1.000
_cell.length_c   1.000
_cell.angle_alpha   90.00
_cell.angle_beta   90.00
_cell.angle_gamma   90.00
#
_symmetry.space_group_name_H-M   'P 1'
#
loop_
_entity.id
_entity.type
_entity.pdbx_description
1 polymer ?
#
loop_
_entity_poly.entity_id
_entity_poly.type
_entity_poly.pdbx_seq_one_letter_code
_entity_poly.pdbx_strand_id
1 'polypeptide(L)'
;MTRAELAWELADLFTDLKVDQINEVLAKNVPYETLEFFNEYGEDFGASEGIDDPTRKRLPNLLLLGYILRVLEERLLPDGEPGDH
;
A
#
# COMPACT_ATOMS: atom_id res chain seq x y z
N MET A 1 8.01 12.26 15.93
CA MET A 1 7.97 10.93 15.32
C MET A 1 8.63 11.02 13.95
N THR A 2 9.62 10.19 13.69
CA THR A 2 10.33 10.16 12.40
C THR A 2 9.57 9.31 11.39
N ARG A 3 9.84 9.51 10.08
CA ARG A 3 9.22 8.70 9.01
C ARG A 3 9.49 7.20 9.18
N ALA A 4 10.70 6.87 9.64
CA ALA A 4 11.10 5.51 9.94
C ALA A 4 10.28 4.91 11.09
N GLU A 5 10.01 5.67 12.15
CA GLU A 5 9.18 5.22 13.27
C GLU A 5 7.73 4.93 12.83
N LEU A 6 7.14 5.78 11.98
CA LEU A 6 5.77 5.59 11.49
C LEU A 6 5.65 4.37 10.57
N ALA A 7 6.65 4.13 9.73
CA ALA A 7 6.70 2.95 8.87
C ALA A 7 6.86 1.66 9.69
N TRP A 8 7.68 1.68 10.76
CA TRP A 8 7.83 0.55 11.67
C TRP A 8 6.55 0.28 12.47
N GLU A 9 5.89 1.31 13.00
CA GLU A 9 4.62 1.14 13.70
C GLU A 9 3.52 0.60 12.77
N LEU A 10 3.47 1.06 11.51
CA LEU A 10 2.53 0.50 10.54
C LEU A 10 2.86 -0.96 10.21
N ALA A 11 4.15 -1.29 10.02
CA ALA A 11 4.57 -2.67 9.77
C ALA A 11 4.21 -3.59 10.95
N ASP A 12 4.46 -3.15 12.18
CA ASP A 12 4.12 -3.87 13.41
C ASP A 12 2.60 -4.08 13.54
N LEU A 13 1.81 -3.03 13.28
CA LEU A 13 0.34 -3.11 13.27
C LEU A 13 -0.15 -4.15 12.24
N PHE A 14 0.45 -4.17 11.04
CA PHE A 14 0.07 -5.11 9.99
C PHE A 14 0.48 -6.56 10.30
N THR A 15 1.56 -6.79 11.05
CA THR A 15 1.93 -8.16 11.50
C THR A 15 0.95 -8.76 12.50
N ASP A 16 0.27 -7.92 13.28
CA ASP A 16 -0.68 -8.37 14.31
C ASP A 16 -2.10 -8.59 13.76
N LEU A 17 -2.39 -8.09 12.55
CA LEU A 17 -3.70 -8.23 11.92
C LEU A 17 -3.82 -9.54 11.13
N LYS A 18 -4.91 -10.26 11.35
CA LYS A 18 -5.29 -11.38 10.51
C LYS A 18 -5.73 -10.87 9.13
N VAL A 19 -5.57 -11.71 8.10
CA VAL A 19 -5.98 -11.40 6.72
C VAL A 19 -7.42 -10.87 6.64
N ASP A 20 -8.35 -11.47 7.37
CA ASP A 20 -9.76 -11.04 7.38
C ASP A 20 -9.94 -9.62 7.94
N GLN A 21 -9.13 -9.24 8.94
CA GLN A 21 -9.16 -7.91 9.54
C GLN A 21 -8.56 -6.86 8.58
N ILE A 22 -7.48 -7.22 7.87
CA ILE A 22 -6.89 -6.37 6.83
C ILE A 22 -7.92 -6.13 5.71
N ASN A 23 -8.59 -7.19 5.24
CA ASN A 23 -9.62 -7.08 4.22
C ASN A 23 -10.78 -6.17 4.66
N GLU A 24 -11.22 -6.29 5.91
CA GLU A 24 -12.27 -5.43 6.47
C GLU A 24 -11.84 -3.95 6.54
N VAL A 25 -10.60 -3.67 6.97
CA VAL A 25 -10.05 -2.31 7.02
C VAL A 25 -9.95 -1.71 5.63
N LEU A 26 -9.44 -2.47 4.65
CA LEU A 26 -9.34 -2.01 3.26
C LEU A 26 -10.73 -1.74 2.67
N ALA A 27 -11.68 -2.65 2.83
CA ALA A 27 -13.05 -2.49 2.32
C ALA A 27 -13.77 -1.28 2.92
N LYS A 28 -13.45 -0.88 4.15
CA LYS A 28 -14.06 0.29 4.80
C LYS A 28 -13.43 1.62 4.42
N ASN A 29 -12.15 1.64 4.03
CA ASN A 29 -11.36 2.86 3.92
C ASN A 29 -10.83 3.14 2.50
N VAL A 30 -10.85 2.15 1.62
CA VAL A 30 -10.36 2.26 0.24
C VAL A 30 -11.54 2.13 -0.72
N PRO A 31 -11.74 3.06 -1.67
CA PRO A 31 -12.75 2.93 -2.71
C PRO A 31 -12.57 1.64 -3.51
N TYR A 32 -13.67 1.02 -3.92
CA TYR A 32 -13.65 -0.23 -4.68
C TYR A 32 -12.88 -0.09 -5.99
N GLU A 33 -13.05 1.05 -6.67
CA GLU A 33 -12.38 1.36 -7.94
C GLU A 33 -10.85 1.43 -7.77
N THR A 34 -10.36 1.87 -6.60
CA THR A 34 -8.92 1.84 -6.30
C THR A 34 -8.41 0.41 -6.14
N LEU A 35 -9.18 -0.48 -5.52
CA LEU A 35 -8.81 -1.88 -5.38
C LEU A 35 -8.80 -2.60 -6.74
N GLU A 36 -9.81 -2.33 -7.58
CA GLU A 36 -9.89 -2.87 -8.94
C GLU A 36 -8.72 -2.40 -9.80
N PHE A 37 -8.40 -1.11 -9.75
CA PHE A 37 -7.24 -0.55 -10.44
C PHE A 37 -5.93 -1.27 -10.08
N PHE A 38 -5.65 -1.50 -8.80
CA PHE A 38 -4.41 -2.18 -8.40
C PHE A 38 -4.37 -3.65 -8.80
N ASN A 39 -5.52 -4.32 -8.85
CA ASN A 39 -5.62 -5.69 -9.37
C ASN A 39 -5.28 -5.73 -10.87
N GLU A 40 -5.94 -4.91 -11.67
CA GLU A 40 -5.73 -4.88 -13.13
C GLU A 40 -4.29 -4.45 -13.46
N TYR A 41 -3.85 -3.32 -12.89
CA TYR A 41 -2.51 -2.80 -13.13
C TYR A 41 -1.42 -3.76 -12.65
N GLY A 42 -1.59 -4.38 -11.47
CA GLY A 42 -0.58 -5.28 -10.90
C GLY A 42 -0.39 -6.56 -11.73
N GLU A 43 -1.48 -7.13 -12.27
CA GLU A 43 -1.42 -8.27 -13.17
C GLU A 43 -0.79 -7.89 -14.52
N ASP A 44 -1.23 -6.78 -15.14
CA ASP A 44 -0.71 -6.32 -16.43
C ASP A 44 0.78 -5.98 -16.36
N PHE A 45 1.18 -5.23 -15.33
CA PHE A 45 2.58 -4.88 -15.08
C PHE A 45 3.43 -6.11 -14.78
N GLY A 46 2.94 -7.01 -13.93
CA GLY A 46 3.67 -8.23 -13.61
C GLY A 46 3.87 -9.13 -14.83
N ALA A 47 2.88 -9.18 -15.72
CA ALA A 47 2.99 -9.89 -16.99
C ALA A 47 3.98 -9.22 -17.95
N SER A 48 3.97 -7.89 -18.08
CA SER A 48 4.86 -7.16 -19.00
C SER A 48 6.33 -7.25 -18.59
N GLU A 49 6.60 -7.22 -17.28
CA GLU A 49 7.96 -7.25 -16.73
C GLU A 49 8.50 -8.68 -16.51
N GLY A 50 7.73 -9.71 -16.87
CA GLY A 50 8.16 -11.10 -16.71
C GLY A 50 8.30 -11.54 -15.24
N ILE A 51 7.49 -10.96 -14.35
CA ILE A 51 7.48 -11.30 -12.92
C ILE A 51 6.82 -12.68 -12.73
N ASP A 52 7.43 -13.52 -11.90
CA ASP A 52 6.97 -14.87 -11.64
C ASP A 52 5.55 -14.94 -11.03
N ASP A 53 4.84 -16.04 -11.25
CA ASP A 53 3.45 -16.21 -10.79
C ASP A 53 3.24 -15.99 -9.28
N PRO A 54 4.10 -16.50 -8.37
CA PRO A 54 3.94 -16.27 -6.93
C PRO A 54 4.09 -14.80 -6.52
N THR A 55 5.03 -14.08 -7.12
CA THR A 55 5.25 -12.66 -6.85
C THR A 55 4.18 -11.81 -7.54
N ARG A 56 3.83 -12.15 -8.79
CA ARG A 56 2.81 -11.44 -9.58
C ARG A 56 1.46 -11.41 -8.86
N LYS A 57 1.02 -12.54 -8.30
CA LYS A 57 -0.21 -12.62 -7.50
C LYS A 57 -0.21 -11.74 -6.24
N ARG A 58 0.96 -11.31 -5.78
CA ARG A 58 1.11 -10.43 -4.60
C ARG A 58 1.25 -8.96 -5.00
N LEU A 59 1.59 -8.65 -6.26
CA LEU A 59 1.83 -7.28 -6.72
C LEU A 59 0.67 -6.33 -6.43
N PRO A 60 -0.60 -6.68 -6.70
CA PRO A 60 -1.72 -5.77 -6.39
C PRO A 60 -1.73 -5.32 -4.92
N ASN A 61 -1.52 -6.25 -4.00
CA ASN A 61 -1.52 -5.95 -2.57
C ASN A 61 -0.29 -5.13 -2.17
N LEU A 62 0.89 -5.43 -2.73
CA LEU A 62 2.12 -4.68 -2.45
C LEU A 62 2.04 -3.23 -2.95
N LEU A 63 1.46 -3.03 -4.14
CA LEU A 63 1.24 -1.71 -4.73
C LEU A 63 0.24 -0.90 -3.92
N LEU A 64 -0.87 -1.52 -3.50
CA LEU A 64 -1.86 -0.90 -2.63
C LEU A 64 -1.26 -0.47 -1.28
N LEU A 65 -0.45 -1.33 -0.65
CA LEU A 65 0.24 -1.00 0.60
C LEU A 65 1.20 0.19 0.42
N GLY A 66 1.99 0.17 -0.65
CA GLY A 66 2.88 1.28 -0.99
C GLY A 66 2.13 2.60 -1.23
N TYR A 67 0.97 2.54 -1.90
CA TYR A 67 0.12 3.70 -2.10
C TYR A 67 -0.46 4.24 -0.79
N ILE A 68 -0.98 3.39 0.09
CA ILE A 68 -1.52 3.82 1.39
C ILE A 68 -0.43 4.50 2.23
N LEU A 69 0.77 3.92 2.28
CA LEU A 69 1.93 4.52 2.93
C LEU A 69 2.24 5.90 2.35
N ARG A 70 2.27 6.01 1.02
CA ARG A 70 2.55 7.28 0.34
C ARG A 70 1.50 8.36 0.64
N VAL A 71 0.22 8.00 0.64
CA VAL A 71 -0.88 8.92 0.98
C VAL A 71 -0.81 9.35 2.45
N LEU A 72 -0.48 8.43 3.35
CA LEU A 72 -0.28 8.76 4.76
C LEU A 72 0.88 9.73 4.95
N GLU A 73 2.02 9.48 4.29
CA GLU A 73 3.16 10.40 4.29
C GLU A 73 2.74 11.79 3.79
N GLU A 74 2.10 11.88 2.63
CA GLU A 74 1.67 13.15 2.04
C GLU A 74 0.71 13.94 2.92
N ARG A 75 -0.21 13.26 3.62
CA ARG A 75 -1.22 13.90 4.49
C ARG A 75 -0.72 14.22 5.89
N LEU A 76 0.27 13.49 6.38
CA LEU A 76 0.88 13.73 7.69
C LEU A 76 2.01 14.77 7.63
N LEU A 77 2.48 15.13 6.43
CA LEU A 77 3.33 16.30 6.25
C LEU A 77 2.52 17.55 6.59
N PRO A 78 2.97 18.40 7.52
CA PRO A 78 2.35 19.71 7.72
C PRO A 78 2.46 20.51 6.43
N ASP A 79 1.39 21.21 6.04
CA ASP A 79 1.37 22.12 4.90
C ASP A 79 2.54 23.11 4.99
N GLY A 80 3.66 22.83 4.30
CA GLY A 80 4.76 23.79 4.17
C GLY A 80 6.20 23.30 4.32
N GLU A 81 6.50 22.01 4.50
CA GLU A 81 7.89 21.55 4.33
C GLU A 81 8.13 21.13 2.87
N PRO A 82 8.92 21.88 2.07
CA PRO A 82 9.36 21.39 0.78
C PRO A 82 10.25 20.18 1.05
N GLY A 83 9.87 19.02 0.51
CA GLY A 83 10.75 17.86 0.50
C GLY A 83 12.02 18.25 -0.24
N ASP A 84 13.14 18.32 0.50
CA ASP A 84 14.47 18.34 -0.11
C ASP A 84 14.61 17.03 -0.91
N HIS A 85 14.60 17.20 -2.23
CA HIS A 85 15.02 16.20 -3.22
C HIS A 85 16.53 16.06 -3.22
#